data_AF-A0AA42YAB2-F1
#
_entry.id   AF-A0AA42YAB2-F1
#
_cell.length_a   1.000
_cell.length_b   1.000
_cell.length_c   1.000
_cell.angle_alpha   90.00
_cell.angle_beta   90.00
_cell.angle_gamma   90.00
#
_symmetry.space_group_name_H-M   'P 1'
#
loop_
_entity.id
_entity.type
_entity.pdbx_description
1 polymer ?
#
loop_
_entity_poly.entity_id
_entity_poly.type
_entity_poly.pdbx_seq_one_letter_code
_entity_poly.pdbx_strand_id
1 'polypeptide(L)'
;APREPIINRDMAIGIGVIAVVDAIAILLAFYFGLQRYPGHLEAAQTIAFATLCTSELIRAYTARSEYHSVFSIGVFSNKWMNWAVLASFVLVLAVVYVPFLRPFFDTVPLTPSDWLFMFPFFFASPIAMELLKVYFRARAVTPAGKEQTPSSGTPVAGLAQQSATRASVSRHFSGGDAMLKVLVPVDGSRNGEFAIKHVIKQFMNNTAMEIHLLNVQPPFSRHIARFVSRKALHDHHRDEAEKALRPVRQTLDAFGIPYSVHTVVGDRAKSITDAARRLRCDQIVLSTARKNSLTRLVENSLTNKVLELTPVPVEVIAGDAVSKYERYGIPAAIAALLGLLLAAVVE
;
A
#
# COMPACT_ATOMS: atom_id res chain seq x y z
N ALA A 1 12.19 -8.75 -6.98
CA ALA A 1 13.15 -9.01 -8.09
C ALA A 1 14.20 -7.90 -8.13
N PRO A 2 15.43 -8.12 -8.64
CA PRO A 2 16.53 -7.14 -8.57
C PRO A 2 16.43 -6.02 -9.62
N ARG A 3 15.20 -5.63 -10.02
CA ARG A 3 14.93 -4.57 -11.01
C ARG A 3 13.88 -3.56 -10.55
N GLU A 4 13.56 -3.52 -9.26
CA GLU A 4 12.86 -2.35 -8.74
C GLU A 4 13.88 -1.23 -8.58
N PRO A 5 13.65 -0.06 -9.18
CA PRO A 5 14.51 1.10 -8.96
C PRO A 5 14.57 1.40 -7.45
N ILE A 6 15.74 1.80 -6.96
CA ILE A 6 15.98 2.15 -5.54
C ILE A 6 14.92 3.15 -5.05
N ILE A 7 14.45 4.01 -5.96
CA ILE A 7 13.31 4.89 -5.76
C ILE A 7 12.15 4.40 -6.63
N ASN A 8 11.10 3.86 -6.00
CA ASN A 8 9.86 3.53 -6.69
C ASN A 8 9.06 4.82 -7.00
N ARG A 9 8.10 4.77 -7.93
CA ARG A 9 7.30 5.95 -8.30
C ARG A 9 6.48 6.54 -7.15
N ASP A 10 5.87 5.70 -6.31
CA ASP A 10 5.10 6.15 -5.16
C ASP A 10 6.01 6.82 -4.10
N MET A 11 7.25 6.35 -3.95
CA MET A 11 8.28 6.93 -3.10
C MET A 11 8.78 8.27 -3.65
N ALA A 12 8.99 8.38 -4.96
CA ALA A 12 9.32 9.66 -5.60
C ALA A 12 8.20 10.69 -5.43
N ILE A 13 6.94 10.28 -5.59
CA ILE A 13 5.77 11.12 -5.33
C ILE A 13 5.75 11.55 -3.85
N GLY A 14 6.01 10.62 -2.93
CA GLY A 14 6.06 10.94 -1.51
C GLY A 14 7.15 11.92 -1.13
N ILE A 15 8.35 11.75 -1.66
CA ILE A 15 9.45 12.70 -1.49
C ILE A 15 9.05 14.09 -2.00
N GLY A 16 8.44 14.17 -3.18
CA GLY A 16 7.99 15.44 -3.77
C GLY A 16 6.90 16.14 -2.94
N VAL A 17 5.86 15.41 -2.53
CA VAL A 17 4.76 15.96 -1.73
C VAL A 17 5.27 16.43 -0.36
N ILE A 18 6.09 15.63 0.31
CA ILE A 18 6.65 15.97 1.62
C ILE A 18 7.52 17.22 1.52
N ALA A 19 8.40 17.30 0.52
CA ALA A 19 9.28 18.45 0.34
C ALA A 19 8.49 19.76 0.13
N VAL A 20 7.41 19.72 -0.66
CA VAL A 20 6.55 20.89 -0.89
C VAL A 20 5.81 21.30 0.38
N VAL A 21 5.21 20.34 1.09
CA VAL A 21 4.49 20.62 2.35
C VAL A 21 5.42 21.21 3.39
N ASP A 22 6.61 20.64 3.54
CA ASP A 22 7.58 21.09 4.55
C ASP A 22 8.14 22.47 4.21
N ALA A 23 8.46 22.72 2.93
CA ALA A 23 8.89 24.06 2.47
C ALA A 23 7.83 25.12 2.76
N ILE A 24 6.55 24.84 2.47
CA ILE A 24 5.44 25.76 2.78
C ILE A 24 5.32 25.98 4.28
N ALA A 25 5.34 24.92 5.09
CA ALA A 25 5.22 25.00 6.55
C ALA A 25 6.35 25.81 7.19
N ILE A 26 7.60 25.65 6.71
CA ILE A 26 8.76 26.38 7.22
C ILE A 26 8.73 27.84 6.79
N LEU A 27 8.39 28.12 5.53
CA LEU A 27 8.25 29.50 5.05
C LEU A 27 7.14 30.25 5.79
N LEU A 28 6.05 29.57 6.14
CA LEU A 28 5.00 30.08 6.99
C LEU A 28 5.48 30.39 8.41
N ALA A 29 6.14 29.43 9.06
CA ALA A 29 6.70 29.64 10.39
C ALA A 29 7.69 30.80 10.41
N PHE A 30 8.50 30.96 9.35
CA PHE A 30 9.39 32.10 9.16
C PHE A 30 8.63 33.41 9.00
N TYR A 31 7.64 33.46 8.10
CA TYR A 31 6.83 34.65 7.83
C TYR A 31 6.12 35.16 9.09
N PHE A 32 5.45 34.26 9.81
CA PHE A 32 4.84 34.61 11.09
C PHE A 32 5.85 34.93 12.18
N GLY A 33 7.04 34.32 12.15
CA GLY A 33 8.16 34.70 13.00
C GLY A 33 8.55 36.17 12.82
N LEU A 34 8.56 36.68 11.57
CA LEU A 34 8.79 38.09 11.27
C LEU A 34 7.69 39.00 11.83
N GLN A 35 6.42 38.56 11.77
CA GLN A 35 5.32 39.32 12.34
C GLN A 35 5.35 39.33 13.88
N ARG A 36 5.76 38.22 14.50
CA ARG A 36 5.87 38.08 15.96
C ARG A 36 7.03 38.88 16.53
N TYR A 37 8.12 39.00 15.77
CA TYR A 37 9.30 39.76 16.13
C TYR A 37 9.67 40.78 15.04
N PRO A 38 8.90 41.88 14.90
CA PRO A 38 9.14 42.89 13.86
C PRO A 38 10.55 43.48 13.98
N GLY A 39 11.28 43.49 12.86
CA GLY A 39 12.66 44.03 12.81
C GLY A 39 13.76 43.08 13.31
N HIS A 40 13.42 41.88 13.79
CA HIS A 40 14.39 40.90 14.28
C HIS A 40 14.43 39.66 13.36
N LEU A 41 15.20 39.77 12.27
CA LEU A 41 15.35 38.70 11.28
C LEU A 41 15.87 37.39 11.88
N GLU A 42 16.86 37.48 12.78
CA GLU A 42 17.49 36.33 13.43
C GLU A 42 16.50 35.48 14.25
N ALA A 43 15.50 36.12 14.88
CA ALA A 43 14.46 35.42 15.63
C ALA A 43 13.57 34.59 14.69
N ALA A 44 13.15 35.16 13.55
CA ALA A 44 12.38 34.44 12.53
C ALA A 44 13.19 33.29 11.90
N GLN A 45 14.48 33.50 11.64
CA GLN A 45 15.39 32.44 11.16
C GLN A 45 15.52 31.31 12.18
N THR A 46 15.63 31.64 13.48
CA THR A 46 15.70 30.64 14.54
C THR A 46 14.39 29.84 14.66
N ILE A 47 13.23 30.49 14.52
CA ILE A 47 11.92 29.83 14.47
C ILE A 47 11.86 28.85 13.28
N ALA A 48 12.29 29.28 12.09
CA ALA A 48 12.30 28.42 10.91
C ALA A 48 13.24 27.22 11.08
N PHE A 49 14.46 27.45 11.59
CA PHE A 49 15.44 26.41 11.88
C PHE A 49 14.94 25.38 12.89
N ALA A 50 14.41 25.83 14.03
CA ALA A 50 13.88 24.97 15.07
C ALA A 50 12.65 24.18 14.57
N THR A 51 11.81 24.81 13.75
CA THR A 51 10.66 24.17 13.10
C THR A 51 11.08 23.06 12.15
N LEU A 52 12.01 23.35 11.23
CA LEU A 52 12.56 22.35 10.32
C LEU A 52 13.15 21.18 11.10
N CYS A 53 14.08 21.44 12.01
CA CYS A 53 14.76 20.37 12.76
C CYS A 53 13.76 19.50 13.53
N THR A 54 12.80 20.12 14.21
CA THR A 54 11.79 19.37 14.99
C THR A 54 10.84 18.58 14.09
N SER A 55 10.41 19.15 12.96
CA SER A 55 9.60 18.46 11.93
C SER A 55 10.31 17.20 11.41
N GLU A 56 11.61 17.30 11.09
CA GLU A 56 12.42 16.16 10.62
C GLU A 56 12.55 15.05 11.66
N LEU A 57 12.69 15.41 12.95
CA LEU A 57 12.74 14.42 14.03
C LEU A 57 11.43 13.63 14.15
N ILE A 58 10.29 14.29 14.00
CA ILE A 58 8.99 13.61 14.00
C ILE A 58 8.83 12.78 12.71
N ARG A 59 9.27 13.31 11.57
CA ARG A 59 9.25 12.60 10.28
C ARG A 59 10.06 11.30 10.32
N ALA A 60 11.13 11.21 11.09
CA ALA A 60 11.89 9.98 11.24
C ALA A 60 11.01 8.78 11.69
N TYR A 61 9.97 9.02 12.51
CA TYR A 61 9.01 7.98 12.87
C TYR A 61 8.13 7.57 11.70
N THR A 62 7.63 8.52 10.92
CA THR A 62 6.78 8.23 9.75
C THR A 62 7.58 7.62 8.60
N ALA A 63 8.87 7.93 8.46
CA ALA A 63 9.75 7.33 7.47
C ALA A 63 10.14 5.87 7.79
N ARG A 64 10.00 5.42 9.05
CA ARG A 64 10.38 4.05 9.47
C ARG A 64 9.67 2.94 8.70
N SER A 65 8.46 3.20 8.21
CA SER A 65 7.74 2.24 7.37
C SER A 65 7.03 2.95 6.25
N GLU A 66 7.34 2.55 5.02
CA GLU A 66 6.69 3.02 3.81
C GLU A 66 5.24 2.55 3.72
N TYR A 67 4.97 1.33 4.22
CA TYR A 67 3.68 0.67 4.04
C TYR A 67 2.86 0.56 5.31
N HIS A 68 3.42 0.66 6.52
CA HIS A 68 2.67 0.59 7.78
C HIS A 68 2.59 1.95 8.48
N SER A 69 1.48 2.19 9.19
CA SER A 69 1.23 3.48 9.84
C SER A 69 1.98 3.50 11.15
N VAL A 70 2.50 4.66 11.53
CA VAL A 70 3.16 4.83 12.83
C VAL A 70 2.25 4.42 13.98
N PHE A 71 0.94 4.67 13.87
CA PHE A 71 -0.04 4.27 14.88
C PHE A 71 -0.20 2.75 15.00
N SER A 72 0.01 2.00 13.91
CA SER A 72 -0.05 0.52 13.92
C SER A 72 1.24 -0.14 14.41
N ILE A 73 2.39 0.54 14.26
CA ILE A 73 3.71 0.04 14.69
C ILE A 73 3.97 0.40 16.18
N GLY A 74 3.34 1.46 16.68
CA GLY A 74 3.58 2.03 17.99
C GLY A 74 4.85 2.89 18.02
N VAL A 75 4.70 4.17 18.41
CA VAL A 75 5.79 5.15 18.50
C VAL A 75 6.90 4.66 19.43
N PHE A 76 6.53 3.98 20.52
CA PHE A 76 7.47 3.51 21.53
C PHE A 76 8.03 2.09 21.30
N SER A 77 7.73 1.44 20.18
CA SER A 77 8.18 0.05 19.96
C SER A 77 9.70 -0.09 19.82
N ASN A 78 10.38 0.98 19.40
CA ASN A 78 11.83 0.98 19.22
C ASN A 78 12.51 1.96 20.18
N LYS A 79 13.04 1.42 21.28
CA LYS A 79 13.75 2.18 22.31
C LYS A 79 14.94 2.96 21.75
N TRP A 80 15.68 2.40 20.78
CA TRP A 80 16.84 3.06 20.17
C TRP A 80 16.43 4.25 19.30
N MET A 81 15.33 4.15 18.56
CA MET A 81 14.79 5.29 17.81
C MET A 81 14.39 6.43 18.75
N ASN A 82 13.71 6.10 19.85
CA ASN A 82 13.30 7.11 20.83
C ASN A 82 14.49 7.80 21.46
N TRP A 83 15.54 7.05 21.82
CA TRP A 83 16.78 7.62 22.34
C TRP A 83 17.49 8.49 21.31
N ALA A 84 17.54 8.08 20.04
CA ALA A 84 18.12 8.88 18.97
C ALA A 84 17.36 10.19 18.76
N VAL A 85 16.02 10.14 18.70
CA VAL A 85 15.20 11.35 18.56
C VAL A 85 15.32 12.26 19.78
N LEU A 86 15.30 11.70 20.99
CA LEU A 86 15.48 12.48 22.21
C LEU A 86 16.85 13.16 22.25
N ALA A 87 17.92 12.42 21.93
CA ALA A 87 19.28 12.96 21.86
C ALA A 87 19.37 14.09 20.82
N SER A 88 18.81 13.88 19.63
CA SER A 88 18.78 14.91 18.59
C SER A 88 17.95 16.12 18.99
N PHE A 89 16.82 15.94 19.69
CA PHE A 89 16.02 17.04 20.20
C PHE A 89 16.77 17.85 21.26
N VAL A 90 17.50 17.17 22.16
CA VAL A 90 18.39 17.84 23.13
C VAL A 90 19.48 18.63 22.42
N LEU A 91 20.03 18.13 21.31
CA LEU A 91 20.99 18.88 20.51
C LEU A 91 20.37 20.12 19.87
N VAL A 92 19.13 20.03 19.36
CA VAL A 92 18.39 21.21 18.86
C VAL A 92 18.21 22.26 19.97
N LEU A 93 17.82 21.83 21.17
CA LEU A 93 17.72 22.73 22.33
C LEU A 93 19.09 23.31 22.71
N ALA A 94 20.15 22.52 22.65
CA ALA A 94 21.49 22.99 22.93
C ALA A 94 21.90 24.10 21.95
N VAL A 95 21.69 23.89 20.65
CA VAL A 95 21.97 24.89 19.61
C VAL A 95 21.23 26.21 19.88
N VAL A 96 19.94 26.15 20.25
CA VAL A 96 19.12 27.36 20.48
C VAL A 96 19.46 28.08 21.79
N TYR A 97 19.76 27.34 22.87
CA TYR A 97 19.85 27.93 24.21
C TYR A 97 21.28 28.12 24.73
N VAL A 98 22.23 27.29 24.32
CA VAL A 98 23.61 27.33 24.83
C VAL A 98 24.36 28.53 24.22
N PRO A 99 24.77 29.52 25.02
CA PRO A 99 25.40 30.74 24.51
C PRO A 99 26.67 30.49 23.69
N PHE A 100 27.43 29.45 24.03
CA PHE A 100 28.65 29.05 23.31
C PHE A 100 28.40 28.65 21.85
N LEU A 101 27.20 28.13 21.54
CA LEU A 101 26.87 27.69 20.18
C LEU A 101 26.30 28.82 19.31
N ARG A 102 25.81 29.92 19.91
CA ARG A 102 25.18 31.03 19.18
C ARG A 102 26.04 31.62 18.06
N PRO A 103 27.37 31.86 18.22
CA PRO A 103 28.19 32.44 17.15
C PRO A 103 28.37 31.53 15.93
N PHE A 104 28.03 30.24 16.03
CA PHE A 104 28.17 29.28 14.94
C PHE A 104 26.86 29.05 14.18
N PHE A 105 25.72 29.30 14.83
CA PHE A 105 24.38 29.01 14.30
C PHE A 105 23.49 30.25 14.19
N ASP A 106 23.95 31.41 14.68
CA ASP A 106 23.26 32.70 14.69
C ASP A 106 21.83 32.61 15.26
N THR A 107 21.67 31.84 16.35
CA THR A 107 20.37 31.57 16.96
C THR A 107 20.05 32.49 18.14
N VAL A 108 18.79 32.89 18.24
CA VAL A 108 18.22 33.64 19.36
C VAL A 108 17.45 32.69 20.29
N PRO A 109 17.59 32.79 21.63
CA PRO A 109 16.84 31.93 22.55
C PRO A 109 15.32 32.12 22.38
N LEU A 110 14.62 31.03 22.08
CA LEU A 110 13.17 31.01 21.89
C LEU A 110 12.43 30.95 23.23
N THR A 111 11.27 31.60 23.33
CA THR A 111 10.40 31.49 24.50
C THR A 111 9.53 30.24 24.40
N PRO A 112 8.97 29.71 25.51
CA PRO A 112 7.98 28.64 25.46
C PRO A 112 6.75 28.99 24.60
N SER A 113 6.40 30.28 24.48
CA SER A 113 5.31 30.72 23.61
C SER A 113 5.62 30.51 22.13
N ASP A 114 6.89 30.60 21.73
CA ASP A 114 7.32 30.37 20.36
C ASP A 114 7.28 28.88 20.02
N TRP A 115 7.65 28.02 20.97
CA TRP A 115 7.49 26.57 20.83
C TRP A 115 6.03 26.15 20.65
N LEU A 116 5.11 26.76 21.39
CA LEU A 116 3.67 26.52 21.22
C LEU A 116 3.18 27.02 19.85
N PHE A 117 3.67 28.17 19.40
CA PHE A 117 3.37 28.71 18.08
C PHE A 117 3.87 27.79 16.95
N MET A 118 5.07 27.21 17.07
CA MET A 118 5.63 26.31 16.05
C MET A 118 4.97 24.93 16.02
N PHE A 119 4.31 24.53 17.12
CA PHE A 119 3.72 23.21 17.30
C PHE A 119 2.92 22.67 16.10
N PRO A 120 1.94 23.38 15.51
CA PRO A 120 1.18 22.89 14.35
C PRO A 120 2.06 22.60 13.12
N PHE A 121 3.13 23.39 12.92
CA PHE A 121 4.02 23.23 11.77
C PHE A 121 4.87 21.96 11.86
N PHE A 122 5.24 21.52 13.07
CA PHE A 122 5.99 20.27 13.27
C PHE A 122 5.25 19.03 12.73
N PHE A 123 3.92 19.08 12.68
CA PHE A 123 3.09 17.95 12.25
C PHE A 123 2.64 18.02 10.80
N ALA A 124 2.85 19.14 10.09
CA ALA A 124 2.41 19.30 8.70
C ALA A 124 2.94 18.16 7.80
N SER A 125 4.25 17.92 7.85
CA SER A 125 4.92 16.88 7.07
C SER A 125 4.56 15.45 7.53
N PRO A 126 4.61 15.09 8.83
CA PRO A 126 4.14 13.81 9.33
C PRO A 126 2.68 13.47 8.96
N ILE A 127 1.77 14.45 9.06
CA ILE A 127 0.36 14.28 8.68
C ILE A 127 0.26 14.04 7.17
N ALA A 128 0.92 14.85 6.35
CA ALA A 128 0.94 14.64 4.90
C ALA A 128 1.47 13.25 4.52
N MET A 129 2.52 12.77 5.19
CA MET A 129 3.06 11.44 4.97
C MET A 129 2.09 10.33 5.38
N GLU A 130 1.44 10.42 6.54
CA GLU A 130 0.44 9.42 6.94
C GLU A 130 -0.78 9.44 6.01
N LEU A 131 -1.26 10.60 5.58
CA LEU A 131 -2.30 10.71 4.55
C LEU A 131 -1.85 10.03 3.26
N LEU A 132 -0.62 10.29 2.80
CA LEU A 132 -0.10 9.68 1.58
C LEU A 132 0.04 8.16 1.69
N LYS A 133 0.46 7.63 2.85
CA LYS A 133 0.45 6.19 3.11
C LYS A 133 -0.94 5.61 3.08
N VAL A 134 -1.93 6.29 3.66
CA VAL A 134 -3.34 5.86 3.58
C VAL A 134 -3.80 5.88 2.12
N TYR A 135 -3.38 6.85 1.32
CA TYR A 135 -3.67 6.90 -0.11
C TYR A 135 -3.04 5.72 -0.87
N PHE A 136 -1.76 5.43 -0.64
CA PHE A 136 -1.09 4.29 -1.25
C PHE A 136 -1.69 2.96 -0.78
N ARG A 137 -2.08 2.84 0.50
CA ARG A 137 -2.80 1.67 1.01
C ARG A 137 -4.20 1.53 0.45
N ALA A 138 -4.97 2.60 0.34
CA ALA A 138 -6.33 2.53 -0.20
C ALA A 138 -6.30 2.21 -1.71
N ARG A 139 -5.25 2.65 -2.42
CA ARG A 139 -4.96 2.16 -3.77
C ARG A 139 -4.61 0.66 -3.80
N ALA A 140 -4.03 0.13 -2.72
CA ALA A 140 -3.65 -1.28 -2.59
C ALA A 140 -4.72 -2.20 -1.95
N VAL A 141 -5.65 -1.64 -1.18
CA VAL A 141 -6.66 -2.34 -0.36
C VAL A 141 -8.03 -1.71 -0.62
N THR A 142 -8.75 -2.23 -1.62
CA THR A 142 -10.19 -1.98 -1.81
C THR A 142 -10.94 -2.45 -0.57
N PRO A 143 -11.84 -1.68 0.10
CA PRO A 143 -12.53 -1.98 1.38
C PRO A 143 -13.56 -3.14 1.29
N ALA A 144 -13.81 -3.83 2.41
CA ALA A 144 -14.79 -4.91 2.51
C ALA A 144 -16.19 -4.31 2.55
N GLY A 145 -17.02 -4.73 1.60
CA GLY A 145 -18.46 -4.48 1.64
C GLY A 145 -19.10 -5.25 2.79
N LYS A 146 -19.93 -4.53 3.54
CA LYS A 146 -20.73 -4.92 4.70
C LYS A 146 -21.41 -6.29 4.58
N GLU A 147 -21.39 -7.03 5.68
CA GLU A 147 -22.21 -8.22 5.93
C GLU A 147 -23.69 -7.93 5.63
N GLN A 148 -24.27 -8.74 4.74
CA GLN A 148 -25.71 -9.00 4.73
C GLN A 148 -25.92 -10.38 5.37
N THR A 149 -26.54 -10.37 6.53
CA THR A 149 -27.06 -11.54 7.26
C THR A 149 -28.03 -12.33 6.38
N PRO A 150 -28.00 -13.68 6.40
CA PRO A 150 -28.90 -14.50 5.59
C PRO A 150 -30.30 -14.55 6.21
N SER A 151 -31.30 -13.95 5.58
CA SER A 151 -32.72 -14.21 5.89
C SER A 151 -33.27 -15.34 5.02
N SER A 152 -33.34 -16.53 5.61
CA SER A 152 -34.40 -17.56 5.52
C SER A 152 -35.37 -17.59 4.33
N GLY A 153 -35.42 -18.74 3.63
CA GLY A 153 -36.57 -19.34 2.91
C GLY A 153 -37.03 -18.62 1.63
N THR A 154 -37.41 -19.23 0.49
CA THR A 154 -37.94 -20.57 0.14
C THR A 154 -37.85 -20.70 -1.42
N PRO A 155 -38.37 -21.74 -2.12
CA PRO A 155 -37.66 -22.39 -3.22
C PRO A 155 -38.01 -21.88 -4.63
N VAL A 156 -37.16 -22.30 -5.56
CA VAL A 156 -37.22 -22.17 -7.02
C VAL A 156 -38.56 -22.61 -7.60
N ALA A 157 -39.23 -21.71 -8.33
CA ALA A 157 -40.22 -22.05 -9.35
C ALA A 157 -40.39 -20.91 -10.36
N GLY A 158 -40.18 -21.24 -11.65
CA GLY A 158 -40.78 -20.53 -12.79
C GLY A 158 -40.19 -19.17 -13.13
N LEU A 159 -39.45 -19.10 -14.25
CA LEU A 159 -39.97 -18.51 -15.48
C LEU A 159 -38.90 -18.61 -16.57
N ALA A 160 -39.19 -19.50 -17.51
CA ALA A 160 -38.65 -19.48 -18.85
C ALA A 160 -39.10 -18.21 -19.59
N GLN A 161 -38.44 -17.97 -20.72
CA GLN A 161 -38.70 -16.94 -21.74
C GLN A 161 -38.26 -15.51 -21.42
N GLN A 162 -37.05 -15.17 -21.87
CA GLN A 162 -36.90 -14.26 -23.01
C GLN A 162 -35.50 -14.38 -23.66
N SER A 163 -35.53 -15.04 -24.81
CA SER A 163 -34.77 -14.85 -26.05
C SER A 163 -33.56 -13.91 -26.09
N ALA A 164 -32.46 -14.53 -26.54
CA ALA A 164 -31.62 -14.11 -27.68
C ALA A 164 -30.76 -12.85 -27.55
N THR A 165 -29.45 -13.03 -27.39
CA THR A 165 -28.40 -12.82 -28.41
C THR A 165 -27.05 -12.53 -27.75
N ARG A 166 -26.11 -13.49 -27.83
CA ARG A 166 -24.70 -13.25 -28.21
C ARG A 166 -23.89 -14.53 -28.19
N ALA A 167 -23.56 -14.97 -29.40
CA ALA A 167 -22.34 -15.67 -29.80
C ALA A 167 -21.75 -16.67 -28.79
N SER A 168 -22.21 -17.91 -28.89
CA SER A 168 -21.47 -19.09 -28.47
C SER A 168 -20.22 -19.23 -29.35
N VAL A 169 -19.06 -18.85 -28.81
CA VAL A 169 -17.79 -19.41 -29.29
C VAL A 169 -17.73 -20.84 -28.77
N SER A 170 -18.26 -21.76 -29.58
CA SER A 170 -18.06 -23.20 -29.41
C SER A 170 -16.57 -23.49 -29.58
N ARG A 171 -15.85 -23.72 -28.48
CA ARG A 171 -14.53 -24.35 -28.54
C ARG A 171 -14.73 -25.85 -28.57
N HIS A 172 -14.46 -26.40 -29.75
CA HIS A 172 -14.31 -27.81 -30.00
C HIS A 172 -13.10 -28.32 -29.19
N PHE A 173 -13.34 -29.04 -28.08
CA PHE A 173 -12.32 -29.85 -27.42
C PHE A 173 -12.48 -31.28 -27.93
N SER A 174 -11.49 -31.74 -28.71
CA SER A 174 -11.38 -33.12 -29.16
C SER A 174 -10.46 -33.87 -28.21
N GLY A 175 -10.99 -34.93 -27.58
CA GLY A 175 -10.23 -36.12 -27.16
C GLY A 175 -9.48 -36.08 -25.83
N GLY A 176 -10.02 -36.81 -24.84
CA GLY A 176 -9.32 -37.22 -23.62
C GLY A 176 -9.91 -36.59 -22.37
N ASP A 177 -10.24 -37.42 -21.37
CA ASP A 177 -10.83 -37.10 -20.06
C ASP A 177 -9.86 -36.27 -19.17
N ALA A 178 -9.37 -35.14 -19.68
CA ALA A 178 -8.37 -34.31 -19.05
C ALA A 178 -9.05 -33.26 -18.16
N MET A 179 -8.94 -33.44 -16.85
CA MET A 179 -9.38 -32.44 -15.88
C MET A 179 -8.68 -31.10 -16.15
N LEU A 180 -9.46 -30.02 -16.23
CA LEU A 180 -8.96 -28.67 -16.46
C LEU A 180 -8.13 -28.21 -15.26
N LYS A 181 -6.85 -27.90 -15.46
CA LYS A 181 -5.95 -27.43 -14.39
C LYS A 181 -5.89 -25.91 -14.36
N VAL A 182 -6.39 -25.32 -13.29
CA VAL A 182 -6.49 -23.86 -13.14
C VAL A 182 -5.52 -23.36 -12.08
N LEU A 183 -4.64 -22.41 -12.45
CA LEU A 183 -3.77 -21.72 -11.51
C LEU A 183 -4.40 -20.40 -11.06
N VAL A 184 -4.52 -20.21 -9.75
CA VAL A 184 -4.97 -18.95 -9.14
C VAL A 184 -3.86 -18.39 -8.25
N PRO A 185 -3.18 -17.32 -8.70
CA PRO A 185 -2.27 -16.58 -7.85
C PRO A 185 -3.00 -15.84 -6.73
N VAL A 186 -2.54 -16.00 -5.49
CA VAL A 186 -3.11 -15.41 -4.28
C VAL A 186 -2.04 -14.58 -3.57
N ASP A 187 -2.27 -13.27 -3.49
CA ASP A 187 -1.38 -12.31 -2.84
C ASP A 187 -1.98 -11.73 -1.54
N GLY A 188 -3.14 -12.23 -1.11
CA GLY A 188 -3.89 -11.73 0.04
C GLY A 188 -4.64 -10.42 -0.23
N SER A 189 -4.65 -9.92 -1.48
CA SER A 189 -5.45 -8.76 -1.85
C SER A 189 -6.92 -9.11 -1.98
N ARG A 190 -7.81 -8.13 -1.71
CA ARG A 190 -9.27 -8.27 -1.95
C ARG A 190 -9.60 -8.60 -3.40
N ASN A 191 -8.76 -8.15 -4.34
CA ASN A 191 -8.94 -8.46 -5.75
C ASN A 191 -8.81 -9.97 -5.99
N GLY A 192 -7.88 -10.65 -5.29
CA GLY A 192 -7.70 -12.11 -5.43
C GLY A 192 -8.97 -12.92 -5.15
N GLU A 193 -9.88 -12.42 -4.31
CA GLU A 193 -11.15 -13.09 -4.02
C GLU A 193 -12.06 -13.21 -5.25
N PHE A 194 -11.99 -12.30 -6.22
CA PHE A 194 -12.83 -12.35 -7.41
C PHE A 194 -12.46 -13.51 -8.31
N ALA A 195 -11.16 -13.80 -8.46
CA ALA A 195 -10.67 -14.99 -9.16
C ALA A 195 -11.17 -16.26 -8.46
N ILE A 196 -11.13 -16.30 -7.12
CA ILE A 196 -11.61 -17.46 -6.36
C ILE A 196 -13.11 -17.66 -6.52
N LYS A 197 -13.92 -16.61 -6.36
CA LYS A 197 -15.38 -16.67 -6.59
C LYS A 197 -15.71 -17.12 -8.01
N HIS A 198 -14.94 -16.65 -8.99
CA HIS A 198 -15.09 -17.05 -10.38
C HIS A 198 -14.77 -18.54 -10.58
N VAL A 199 -13.65 -19.03 -10.04
CA VAL A 199 -13.25 -20.44 -10.13
C VAL A 199 -14.23 -21.35 -9.40
N ILE A 200 -14.74 -20.94 -8.23
CA ILE A 200 -15.82 -21.67 -7.52
C ILE A 200 -17.04 -21.80 -8.42
N LYS A 201 -17.47 -20.71 -9.05
CA LYS A 201 -18.61 -20.73 -9.98
C LYS A 201 -18.36 -21.65 -11.18
N GLN A 202 -17.14 -21.67 -11.73
CA GLN A 202 -16.78 -22.60 -12.80
C GLN A 202 -16.79 -24.05 -12.33
N PHE A 203 -16.24 -24.34 -11.15
CA PHE A 203 -16.22 -25.67 -10.54
C PHE A 203 -17.63 -26.23 -10.33
N MET A 204 -18.57 -25.39 -9.88
CA MET A 204 -19.97 -25.79 -9.70
C MET A 204 -20.67 -26.16 -11.01
N ASN A 205 -20.20 -25.65 -12.15
CA ASN A 205 -20.74 -25.96 -13.48
C ASN A 205 -19.97 -27.10 -14.18
N ASN A 206 -18.72 -27.35 -13.77
CA ASN A 206 -17.85 -28.38 -14.31
C ASN A 206 -16.90 -28.89 -13.21
N THR A 207 -17.22 -30.06 -12.66
CA THR A 207 -16.45 -30.69 -11.57
C THR A 207 -15.14 -31.32 -12.01
N ALA A 208 -14.89 -31.43 -13.32
CA ALA A 208 -13.63 -31.92 -13.87
C ALA A 208 -12.56 -30.81 -13.90
N MET A 209 -12.24 -30.25 -12.73
CA MET A 209 -11.28 -29.16 -12.58
C MET A 209 -10.37 -29.37 -11.37
N GLU A 210 -9.07 -29.14 -11.56
CA GLU A 210 -8.06 -29.15 -10.49
C GLU A 210 -7.59 -27.71 -10.21
N ILE A 211 -7.77 -27.25 -8.97
CA ILE A 211 -7.46 -25.86 -8.58
C ILE A 211 -6.09 -25.83 -7.89
N HIS A 212 -5.18 -25.02 -8.43
CA HIS A 212 -3.87 -24.76 -7.85
C HIS A 212 -3.81 -23.31 -7.33
N LEU A 213 -3.67 -23.15 -6.02
CA LEU A 213 -3.41 -21.85 -5.40
C LEU A 213 -1.89 -21.61 -5.36
N LEU A 214 -1.46 -20.41 -5.76
CA LEU A 214 -0.04 -20.04 -5.72
C LEU A 214 0.16 -18.73 -4.98
N ASN A 215 0.94 -18.76 -3.90
CA ASN A 215 1.43 -17.56 -3.25
C ASN A 215 2.92 -17.34 -3.61
N VAL A 216 3.24 -16.13 -4.08
CA VAL A 216 4.62 -15.73 -4.38
C VAL A 216 5.08 -14.67 -3.39
N GLN A 217 6.01 -15.05 -2.51
CA GLN A 217 6.64 -14.16 -1.56
C GLN A 217 7.86 -13.48 -2.20
N PRO A 218 8.03 -12.15 -2.07
CA PRO A 218 9.20 -11.48 -2.58
C PRO A 218 10.44 -11.89 -1.76
N PRO A 219 11.61 -12.11 -2.38
CA PRO A 219 12.83 -12.41 -1.64
C PRO A 219 13.28 -11.18 -0.84
N PHE A 220 13.83 -11.40 0.35
CA PHE A 220 14.46 -10.33 1.14
C PHE A 220 15.66 -9.71 0.40
N SER A 221 15.90 -8.42 0.66
CA SER A 221 17.10 -7.75 0.16
C SER A 221 18.36 -8.40 0.72
N ARG A 222 19.44 -8.38 -0.07
CA ARG A 222 20.73 -8.99 0.29
C ARG A 222 21.30 -8.43 1.60
N HIS A 223 20.92 -7.20 1.97
CA HIS A 223 21.33 -6.54 3.20
C HIS A 223 20.57 -7.08 4.43
N ILE A 224 19.25 -7.29 4.32
CA ILE A 224 18.45 -7.86 5.42
C ILE A 224 18.84 -9.32 5.66
N ALA A 225 19.09 -10.08 4.59
CA ALA A 225 19.49 -11.47 4.68
C ALA A 225 20.85 -11.70 5.36
N ARG A 226 21.69 -10.67 5.53
CA ARG A 226 22.99 -10.78 6.21
C ARG A 226 22.89 -10.79 7.73
N PHE A 227 21.82 -10.21 8.30
CA PHE A 227 21.68 -10.03 9.74
C PHE A 227 20.58 -10.92 10.36
N VAL A 228 19.92 -11.73 9.54
CA VAL A 228 18.82 -12.61 9.96
C VAL A 228 19.15 -14.04 9.58
N SER A 229 18.88 -15.00 10.47
CA SER A 229 19.15 -16.41 10.21
C SER A 229 18.30 -16.93 9.04
N ARG A 230 18.85 -17.86 8.24
CA ARG A 230 18.10 -18.48 7.12
C ARG A 230 16.79 -19.12 7.56
N LYS A 231 16.76 -19.67 8.79
CA LYS A 231 15.57 -20.25 9.39
C LYS A 231 14.49 -19.19 9.64
N ALA A 232 14.84 -18.07 10.29
CA ALA A 232 13.89 -17.00 10.57
C ALA A 232 13.33 -16.35 9.30
N LEU A 233 14.14 -16.22 8.24
CA LEU A 233 13.66 -15.74 6.94
C LEU A 233 12.66 -16.72 6.32
N HIS A 234 12.94 -18.01 6.37
CA HIS A 234 12.04 -19.04 5.84
C HIS A 234 10.72 -19.10 6.61
N ASP A 235 10.78 -19.05 7.95
CA ASP A 235 9.61 -19.03 8.82
C ASP A 235 8.74 -17.80 8.52
N HIS A 236 9.35 -16.62 8.35
CA HIS A 236 8.62 -15.41 7.97
C HIS A 236 7.91 -15.54 6.61
N HIS A 237 8.58 -16.06 5.58
CA HIS A 237 7.93 -16.27 4.28
C HIS A 237 6.75 -17.25 4.38
N ARG A 238 6.90 -18.30 5.20
CA ARG A 238 5.83 -19.27 5.44
C ARG A 238 4.64 -18.62 6.16
N ASP A 239 4.90 -17.83 7.19
CA ASP A 239 3.85 -17.13 7.94
C ASP A 239 3.09 -16.12 7.08
N GLU A 240 3.79 -15.30 6.29
CA GLU A 240 3.16 -14.35 5.37
C GLU A 240 2.39 -15.04 4.25
N ALA A 241 2.91 -16.17 3.75
CA ALA A 241 2.19 -16.96 2.75
C ALA A 241 0.88 -17.54 3.32
N GLU A 242 0.94 -18.09 4.54
CA GLU A 242 -0.23 -18.65 5.22
C GLU A 242 -1.28 -17.58 5.50
N LYS A 243 -0.87 -16.38 5.98
CA LYS A 243 -1.78 -15.25 6.21
C LYS A 243 -2.55 -14.86 4.95
N ALA A 244 -1.87 -14.79 3.81
CA ALA A 244 -2.49 -14.43 2.54
C ALA A 244 -3.37 -15.54 1.95
N LEU A 245 -3.03 -16.82 2.17
CA LEU A 245 -3.80 -17.96 1.67
C LEU A 245 -5.02 -18.31 2.54
N ARG A 246 -4.95 -18.04 3.85
CA ARG A 246 -5.96 -18.44 4.84
C ARG A 246 -7.40 -18.09 4.46
N PRO A 247 -7.74 -16.85 4.01
CA PRO A 247 -9.12 -16.51 3.65
C PRO A 247 -9.64 -17.31 2.45
N VAL A 248 -8.76 -17.55 1.47
CA VAL A 248 -9.10 -18.31 0.25
C VAL A 248 -9.30 -19.78 0.56
N ARG A 249 -8.42 -20.36 1.39
CA ARG A 249 -8.53 -21.75 1.86
C ARG A 249 -9.84 -21.97 2.59
N GLN A 250 -10.16 -21.12 3.56
CA GLN A 250 -11.42 -21.16 4.30
C GLN A 250 -12.64 -21.11 3.38
N THR A 251 -12.58 -20.29 2.32
CA THR A 251 -13.66 -20.20 1.35
C THR A 251 -13.81 -21.50 0.56
N LEU A 252 -12.72 -22.04 -0.01
CA LEU A 252 -12.77 -23.29 -0.78
C LEU A 252 -13.15 -24.49 0.08
N ASP A 253 -12.63 -24.57 1.31
CA ASP A 253 -12.95 -25.61 2.30
C ASP A 253 -14.46 -25.57 2.64
N ALA A 254 -15.03 -24.37 2.81
CA ALA A 254 -16.47 -24.21 3.11
C ALA A 254 -17.38 -24.68 1.96
N PHE A 255 -16.91 -24.63 0.71
CA PHE A 255 -17.62 -25.18 -0.45
C PHE A 255 -17.26 -26.65 -0.74
N GLY A 256 -16.35 -27.27 0.04
CA GLY A 256 -15.92 -28.65 -0.17
C GLY A 256 -15.12 -28.87 -1.45
N ILE A 257 -14.47 -27.82 -1.97
CA ILE A 257 -13.77 -27.86 -3.25
C ILE A 257 -12.31 -28.25 -3.05
N PRO A 258 -11.80 -29.32 -3.69
CA PRO A 258 -10.41 -29.72 -3.55
C PRO A 258 -9.47 -28.72 -4.23
N TYR A 259 -8.37 -28.39 -3.55
CA TYR A 259 -7.32 -27.52 -4.10
C TYR A 259 -5.93 -27.95 -3.63
N SER A 260 -4.93 -27.58 -4.42
CA SER A 260 -3.51 -27.74 -4.10
C SER A 260 -2.87 -26.39 -3.81
N VAL A 261 -2.07 -26.29 -2.76
CA VAL A 261 -1.39 -25.04 -2.37
C VAL A 261 0.09 -25.09 -2.72
N HIS A 262 0.57 -24.02 -3.36
CA HIS A 262 1.96 -23.84 -3.75
C HIS A 262 2.48 -22.51 -3.18
N THR A 263 3.67 -22.54 -2.58
CA THR A 263 4.36 -21.33 -2.10
C THR A 263 5.72 -21.23 -2.77
N VAL A 264 6.03 -20.06 -3.31
CA VAL A 264 7.29 -19.80 -4.02
C VAL A 264 7.88 -18.47 -3.56
N VAL A 265 9.20 -18.40 -3.43
CA VAL A 265 9.91 -17.15 -3.17
C VAL A 265 10.55 -16.68 -4.47
N GLY A 266 10.19 -15.49 -4.95
CA GLY A 266 10.71 -15.02 -6.25
C GLY A 266 10.06 -13.76 -6.80
N ASP A 267 10.31 -13.50 -8.09
CA ASP A 267 9.57 -12.50 -8.85
C ASP A 267 8.15 -12.97 -9.10
N ARG A 268 7.13 -12.15 -8.82
CA ARG A 268 5.72 -12.57 -8.90
C ARG A 268 5.34 -13.05 -10.28
N ALA A 269 5.55 -12.24 -11.32
CA ALA A 269 5.11 -12.58 -12.67
C ALA A 269 5.84 -13.82 -13.19
N LYS A 270 7.17 -13.86 -13.07
CA LYS A 270 7.97 -15.00 -13.51
C LYS A 270 7.61 -16.28 -12.75
N SER A 271 7.44 -16.21 -11.43
CA SER A 271 7.11 -17.39 -10.62
C SER A 271 5.71 -17.92 -10.92
N ILE A 272 4.75 -17.03 -11.21
CA ILE A 272 3.40 -17.43 -11.68
C ILE A 272 3.51 -18.16 -13.01
N THR A 273 4.22 -17.60 -13.98
CA THR A 273 4.41 -18.21 -15.30
C THR A 273 5.16 -19.55 -15.21
N ASP A 274 6.23 -19.62 -14.42
CA ASP A 274 7.02 -20.84 -14.25
C ASP A 274 6.22 -21.94 -13.53
N ALA A 275 5.42 -21.57 -12.52
CA ALA A 275 4.52 -22.49 -11.85
C ALA A 275 3.43 -23.02 -12.78
N ALA A 276 2.81 -22.15 -13.59
CA ALA A 276 1.79 -22.54 -14.57
C ALA A 276 2.34 -23.56 -15.57
N ARG A 277 3.56 -23.34 -16.08
CA ARG A 277 4.24 -24.28 -16.98
C ARG A 277 4.59 -25.59 -16.28
N ARG A 278 5.18 -25.52 -15.07
CA ARG A 278 5.61 -26.69 -14.31
C ARG A 278 4.45 -27.62 -13.94
N LEU A 279 3.33 -27.02 -13.53
CA LEU A 279 2.11 -27.74 -13.15
C LEU A 279 1.25 -28.13 -14.36
N ARG A 280 1.66 -27.73 -15.57
CA ARG A 280 0.91 -27.92 -16.83
C ARG A 280 -0.53 -27.41 -16.71
N CYS A 281 -0.69 -26.20 -16.17
CA CYS A 281 -1.98 -25.56 -16.06
C CYS A 281 -2.51 -25.17 -17.44
N ASP A 282 -3.79 -25.41 -17.67
CA ASP A 282 -4.50 -25.04 -18.90
C ASP A 282 -4.89 -23.56 -18.89
N GLN A 283 -4.97 -22.96 -17.71
CA GLN A 283 -5.39 -21.59 -17.54
C GLN A 283 -4.81 -20.95 -16.27
N ILE A 284 -4.52 -19.65 -16.34
CA ILE A 284 -4.22 -18.78 -15.20
C ILE A 284 -5.40 -17.84 -15.00
N VAL A 285 -5.99 -17.83 -13.81
CA VAL A 285 -7.06 -16.88 -13.46
C VAL A 285 -6.47 -15.79 -12.57
N LEU A 286 -6.40 -14.58 -13.11
CA LEU A 286 -5.96 -13.38 -12.39
C LEU A 286 -7.15 -12.49 -12.08
N SER A 287 -7.00 -11.67 -11.05
CA SER A 287 -7.94 -10.59 -10.78
C SER A 287 -7.30 -9.23 -11.00
N THR A 288 -8.11 -8.29 -11.47
CA THR A 288 -7.74 -6.89 -11.66
C THR A 288 -8.81 -5.98 -11.06
N ALA A 289 -8.43 -4.81 -10.55
CA ALA A 289 -9.41 -3.82 -10.12
C ALA A 289 -10.13 -3.20 -11.33
N ARG A 290 -11.45 -2.97 -11.24
CA ARG A 290 -12.20 -2.27 -12.29
C ARG A 290 -11.95 -0.76 -12.20
N LYS A 291 -11.43 -0.15 -13.27
CA LYS A 291 -11.36 1.32 -13.45
C LYS A 291 -12.03 1.72 -14.78
N ASN A 292 -12.51 2.96 -14.88
CA ASN A 292 -13.37 3.47 -15.97
C ASN A 292 -12.86 3.16 -17.40
N SER A 293 -13.78 3.20 -18.37
CA SER A 293 -13.64 2.78 -19.78
C SER A 293 -12.40 3.25 -20.54
N LEU A 294 -11.78 4.37 -20.15
CA LEU A 294 -10.54 4.90 -20.75
C LEU A 294 -9.23 4.36 -20.12
N THR A 295 -9.30 3.63 -19.01
CA THR A 295 -8.14 3.07 -18.29
C THR A 295 -7.97 1.56 -18.48
N ARG A 296 -8.73 0.95 -19.41
CA ARG A 296 -8.81 -0.51 -19.67
C ARG A 296 -7.47 -1.20 -19.96
N LEU A 297 -6.40 -0.45 -20.22
CA LEU A 297 -5.08 -0.98 -20.61
C LEU A 297 -3.95 -0.60 -19.63
N VAL A 298 -4.22 0.17 -18.57
CA VAL A 298 -3.13 0.83 -17.84
C VAL A 298 -3.10 0.42 -16.35
N GLU A 299 -1.93 -0.09 -15.97
CA GLU A 299 -1.32 -0.06 -14.63
C GLU A 299 -1.43 -1.23 -13.65
N ASN A 300 -1.88 -2.43 -14.04
CA ASN A 300 -1.55 -3.62 -13.26
C ASN A 300 -0.28 -4.27 -13.82
N SER A 301 0.86 -3.87 -13.28
CA SER A 301 2.19 -4.34 -13.69
C SER A 301 2.31 -5.86 -13.59
N LEU A 302 1.61 -6.52 -12.67
CA LEU A 302 1.59 -7.98 -12.56
C LEU A 302 0.84 -8.63 -13.71
N THR A 303 -0.41 -8.23 -13.97
CA THR A 303 -1.23 -8.78 -15.06
C THR A 303 -0.55 -8.57 -16.41
N ASN A 304 -0.04 -7.36 -16.67
CA ASN A 304 0.67 -7.06 -17.91
C ASN A 304 1.94 -7.91 -18.07
N LYS A 305 2.76 -8.02 -17.01
CA LYS A 305 3.96 -8.87 -17.05
C LYS A 305 3.62 -10.35 -17.21
N VAL A 306 2.55 -10.84 -16.58
CA VAL A 306 2.13 -12.24 -16.74
C VAL A 306 1.67 -12.48 -18.17
N LEU A 307 0.83 -11.59 -18.74
CA LEU A 307 0.39 -11.64 -20.14
C LEU A 307 1.56 -11.59 -21.14
N GLU A 308 2.61 -10.83 -20.83
CA GLU A 308 3.83 -10.73 -21.65
C GLU A 308 4.70 -11.99 -21.57
N LEU A 309 4.75 -12.65 -20.40
CA LEU A 309 5.68 -13.75 -20.14
C LEU A 309 5.09 -15.15 -20.38
N THR A 310 3.78 -15.31 -20.24
CA THR A 310 3.15 -16.64 -20.19
C THR A 310 2.55 -17.07 -21.54
N PRO A 311 2.85 -18.31 -21.99
CA PRO A 311 2.13 -18.91 -23.11
C PRO A 311 0.79 -19.53 -22.69
N VAL A 312 0.54 -19.69 -21.38
CA VAL A 312 -0.70 -20.27 -20.84
C VAL A 312 -1.82 -19.24 -20.92
N PRO A 313 -3.04 -19.59 -21.40
CA PRO A 313 -4.17 -18.67 -21.41
C PRO A 313 -4.41 -17.99 -20.05
N VAL A 314 -4.54 -16.66 -20.06
CA VAL A 314 -4.81 -15.87 -18.86
C VAL A 314 -6.22 -15.31 -18.93
N GLU A 315 -7.06 -15.67 -17.98
CA GLU A 315 -8.35 -15.02 -17.77
C GLU A 315 -8.22 -13.96 -16.68
N VAL A 316 -8.70 -12.76 -17.00
CA VAL A 316 -8.61 -11.60 -16.11
C VAL A 316 -10.00 -11.25 -15.63
N ILE A 317 -10.25 -11.46 -14.35
CA ILE A 317 -11.51 -11.16 -13.68
C ILE A 317 -11.46 -9.73 -13.15
N ALA A 318 -12.38 -8.89 -13.61
CA ALA A 318 -12.53 -7.53 -13.08
C ALA A 318 -13.26 -7.58 -11.73
N GLY A 319 -12.58 -7.19 -10.66
CA GLY A 319 -13.14 -6.97 -9.33
C GLY A 319 -13.84 -5.61 -9.21
N ASP A 320 -14.18 -5.23 -7.98
CA ASP A 320 -14.90 -3.97 -7.72
C ASP A 320 -14.06 -2.72 -8.01
N ALA A 321 -14.76 -1.61 -8.27
CA ALA A 321 -14.12 -0.30 -8.40
C ALA A 321 -13.66 0.20 -7.01
N VAL A 322 -12.44 0.71 -6.93
CA VAL A 322 -11.92 1.39 -5.73
C VAL A 322 -12.92 2.47 -5.28
N SER A 323 -13.24 2.54 -3.99
CA SER A 323 -14.27 3.44 -3.43
C SER A 323 -14.01 4.90 -3.83
N LYS A 324 -15.05 5.65 -4.20
CA LYS A 324 -14.95 7.09 -4.57
C LYS A 324 -14.33 7.94 -3.46
N TYR A 325 -14.59 7.59 -2.20
CA TYR A 325 -14.06 8.29 -1.02
C TYR A 325 -12.55 8.10 -0.86
N GLU A 326 -12.03 6.92 -1.17
CA GLU A 326 -10.59 6.62 -1.13
C GLU A 326 -9.83 7.24 -2.31
N ARG A 327 -10.51 7.39 -3.46
CA ARG A 327 -9.92 7.94 -4.69
C ARG A 327 -9.71 9.46 -4.65
N TYR A 328 -10.60 10.20 -4.01
CA TYR A 328 -10.57 11.67 -3.98
C TYR A 328 -10.45 12.27 -2.58
N GLY A 329 -10.89 11.57 -1.53
CA GLY A 329 -10.90 12.12 -0.17
C GLY A 329 -9.51 12.39 0.39
N ILE A 330 -8.53 11.55 0.06
CA ILE A 330 -7.16 11.68 0.61
C ILE A 330 -6.34 12.74 -0.16
N PRO A 331 -6.36 12.80 -1.51
CA PRO A 331 -5.82 13.95 -2.23
C PRO A 331 -6.49 15.27 -1.82
N ALA A 332 -7.81 15.27 -1.59
CA ALA A 332 -8.53 16.43 -1.10
C ALA A 332 -8.10 16.83 0.32
N ALA A 333 -7.79 15.88 1.21
CA ALA A 333 -7.27 16.16 2.55
C ALA A 333 -5.86 16.78 2.51
N ILE A 334 -4.97 16.30 1.63
CA ILE A 334 -3.64 16.90 1.42
C ILE A 334 -3.79 18.32 0.84
N ALA A 335 -4.68 18.49 -0.15
CA ALA A 335 -4.97 19.80 -0.73
C ALA A 335 -5.61 20.76 0.29
N ALA A 336 -6.47 20.27 1.18
CA ALA A 336 -7.05 21.03 2.27
C ALA A 336 -6.01 21.43 3.31
N LEU A 337 -5.07 20.53 3.67
CA LEU A 337 -3.95 20.84 4.56
C LEU A 337 -3.05 21.93 3.95
N LEU A 338 -2.68 21.78 2.68
CA LEU A 338 -1.94 22.79 1.93
C LEU A 338 -2.71 24.11 1.84
N GLY A 339 -4.02 24.05 1.60
CA GLY A 339 -4.90 25.22 1.55
C GLY A 339 -5.02 25.93 2.89
N LEU A 340 -5.12 25.19 4.00
CA LEU A 340 -5.14 25.77 5.36
C LEU A 340 -3.80 26.41 5.71
N LEU A 341 -2.68 25.77 5.34
CA LEU A 341 -1.36 26.36 5.49
C LEU A 341 -1.23 27.64 4.66
N LEU A 342 -1.63 27.61 3.39
CA LEU A 342 -1.58 28.79 2.53
C LEU A 342 -2.54 29.91 2.98
N ALA A 343 -3.73 29.57 3.48
CA ALA A 343 -4.68 30.53 4.02
C ALA A 343 -4.10 31.27 5.24
N ALA A 344 -3.34 30.56 6.09
CA ALA A 344 -2.61 31.20 7.17
C ALA A 344 -1.57 32.22 6.65
N VAL A 345 -1.06 32.11 5.42
CA VAL A 345 -0.16 33.14 4.84
C VAL A 345 -0.91 34.44 4.51
N VAL A 346 -2.19 34.33 4.14
CA VAL A 346 -2.93 35.39 3.43
C VAL A 346 -3.78 36.27 4.36
N GLU A 347 -4.07 35.82 5.58
CA GLU A 347 -4.71 36.62 6.65
C GLU A 347 -3.67 37.30 7.56
#